data_AF-A0A945N5J8-F1
#
_entry.id   AF-A0A945N5J8-F1
#
_cell.length_a   1.000
_cell.length_b   1.000
_cell.length_c   1.000
_cell.angle_alpha   90.00
_cell.angle_beta   90.00
_cell.angle_gamma   90.00
#
_symmetry.space_group_name_H-M   'P 1'
#
loop_
_entity.id
_entity.type
_entity.pdbx_description
1 polymer ?
#
loop_
_entity_poly.entity_id
_entity_poly.type
_entity_poly.pdbx_seq_one_letter_code
_entity_poly.pdbx_strand_id
1 'polypeptide(L)'
;SGLGTLPATYTGILGGCKKGVEIFKQWVSTKIFTASFTASDGTASAQPILNRPLVVQAENQQGYVVIIGTGRYFVNGDRADTDIQSMYGIWDRLGNDLVPKSKLVQQAYTNQCETVTGDDSVATTTCGRTLSDESVNLLVSDDESVAPSVLGWYNDLNAAAAGDIAGSSGERAIRNFQIRGGIGFVNSVLPTTSSACSASSGGFGLAFCPLTGGSSCLQDGVFDLNNDGAFDSSDLINGAIVAGTVFEGSAPTDAAFVGENRVTQLSDRSLSIVRTNTETSVNTGRLSWRRLSND
;
A
#
# COMPACT_ATOMS: atom_id res chain seq x y z
N SER A 1 26.23 34.70 -22.22
CA SER A 1 25.13 34.86 -21.24
C SER A 1 23.81 34.95 -21.99
N GLY A 2 23.23 33.80 -22.35
CA GLY A 2 22.08 33.72 -23.27
C GLY A 2 20.78 33.24 -22.63
N LEU A 3 20.68 33.24 -21.30
CA LEU A 3 19.43 32.92 -20.61
C LEU A 3 18.69 34.24 -20.37
N GLY A 4 17.71 34.52 -21.21
CA GLY A 4 16.80 35.65 -21.04
C GLY A 4 16.13 35.63 -19.66
N THR A 5 15.76 36.81 -19.17
CA THR A 5 15.02 36.99 -17.92
C THR A 5 13.75 36.15 -17.93
N LEU A 6 13.60 35.29 -16.92
CA LEU A 6 12.42 34.46 -16.75
C LEU A 6 11.19 35.36 -16.49
N PRO A 7 10.01 35.03 -17.07
CA PRO A 7 8.81 35.84 -16.93
C PRO A 7 8.33 35.90 -15.46
N ALA A 8 7.98 37.10 -15.00
CA ALA A 8 7.59 37.39 -13.61
C ALA A 8 6.11 37.10 -13.28
N THR A 9 5.29 36.74 -14.28
CA THR A 9 3.84 36.59 -14.12
C THR A 9 3.29 35.35 -14.83
N TYR A 10 2.33 34.69 -14.19
CA TYR A 10 1.73 33.42 -14.59
C TYR A 10 0.57 33.61 -15.59
N THR A 11 0.51 32.76 -16.62
CA THR A 11 -0.54 32.72 -17.65
C THR A 11 -1.13 31.31 -17.85
N GLY A 12 -1.10 30.45 -16.83
CA GLY A 12 -1.52 29.05 -16.98
C GLY A 12 -3.02 28.81 -16.77
N ILE A 13 -3.57 27.88 -17.55
CA ILE A 13 -4.94 27.36 -17.50
C ILE A 13 -5.23 26.54 -16.22
N LEU A 14 -6.51 26.47 -15.84
CA LEU A 14 -7.00 25.60 -14.77
C LEU A 14 -6.57 24.14 -15.06
N GLY A 15 -5.94 23.48 -14.09
CA GLY A 15 -5.39 22.12 -14.26
C GLY A 15 -4.00 22.02 -14.88
N GLY A 16 -3.36 23.14 -15.26
CA GLY A 16 -1.97 23.15 -15.73
C GLY A 16 -0.95 23.12 -14.59
N CYS A 17 0.19 22.43 -14.77
CA CYS A 17 1.31 22.51 -13.83
C CYS A 17 1.81 23.95 -13.72
N LYS A 18 1.78 24.51 -12.51
CA LYS A 18 2.35 25.83 -12.23
C LYS A 18 3.88 25.76 -12.30
N LYS A 19 4.49 26.53 -13.21
CA LYS A 19 5.95 26.61 -13.39
C LYS A 19 6.44 28.04 -13.14
N GLY A 20 7.59 28.19 -12.48
CA GLY A 20 8.22 29.49 -12.22
C GLY A 20 9.07 29.44 -10.95
N VAL A 21 10.17 30.22 -10.94
CA VAL A 21 11.11 30.22 -9.80
C VAL A 21 10.50 30.78 -8.51
N GLU A 22 9.43 31.56 -8.61
CA GLU A 22 8.71 32.15 -7.46
C GLU A 22 7.37 31.47 -7.15
N ILE A 23 7.04 30.38 -7.84
CA ILE A 23 5.72 29.75 -7.72
C ILE A 23 5.43 29.29 -6.28
N PHE A 24 6.48 28.89 -5.56
CA PHE A 24 6.41 28.43 -4.18
C PHE A 24 5.90 29.52 -3.22
N LYS A 25 6.08 30.81 -3.54
CA LYS A 25 5.56 31.93 -2.72
C LYS A 25 4.04 32.03 -2.72
N GLN A 26 3.37 31.38 -3.67
CA GLN A 26 1.92 31.32 -3.77
C GLN A 26 1.34 30.02 -3.20
N TRP A 27 2.20 29.14 -2.67
CA TRP A 27 1.74 27.86 -2.14
C TRP A 27 1.05 28.10 -0.80
N VAL A 28 -0.19 27.64 -0.74
CA VAL A 28 -0.93 27.48 0.50
C VAL A 28 -1.08 25.99 0.75
N SER A 29 -1.03 25.59 2.02
CA SER A 29 -1.24 24.20 2.42
C SER A 29 -2.46 24.11 3.33
N THR A 30 -3.37 23.21 3.00
CA THR A 30 -4.49 22.86 3.87
C THR A 30 -4.30 21.44 4.36
N LYS A 31 -4.54 21.20 5.65
CA LYS A 31 -4.53 19.86 6.22
C LYS A 31 -5.80 19.13 5.80
N ILE A 32 -5.66 18.00 5.11
CA ILE A 32 -6.81 17.19 4.65
C ILE A 32 -7.11 16.00 5.58
N PHE A 33 -6.15 15.54 6.38
CA PHE A 33 -6.29 14.37 7.24
C PHE A 33 -5.33 14.40 8.43
N THR A 34 -5.67 13.69 9.51
CA THR A 34 -4.76 13.38 10.62
C THR A 34 -4.79 11.88 10.87
N ALA A 35 -3.66 11.20 10.69
CA ALA A 35 -3.56 9.76 10.93
C ALA A 35 -3.45 9.47 12.43
N SER A 36 -4.35 8.62 12.91
CA SER A 36 -4.40 8.20 14.31
C SER A 36 -5.03 6.82 14.46
N PHE A 37 -4.55 6.09 15.46
CA PHE A 37 -5.19 4.88 15.96
C PHE A 37 -5.87 5.18 17.28
N THR A 38 -7.10 4.68 17.45
CA THR A 38 -7.84 4.79 18.72
C THR A 38 -7.99 3.38 19.27
N ALA A 39 -7.36 3.12 20.41
CA ALA A 39 -7.45 1.84 21.09
C ALA A 39 -8.86 1.62 21.67
N SER A 40 -9.15 0.39 22.10
CA SER A 40 -10.45 0.01 22.66
C SER A 40 -10.81 0.76 23.95
N ASP A 41 -9.82 1.29 24.66
CA ASP A 41 -9.99 2.13 25.85
C ASP A 41 -10.27 3.61 25.52
N GLY A 42 -10.33 3.98 24.24
CA GLY A 42 -10.55 5.33 23.75
C GLY A 42 -9.28 6.18 23.62
N THR A 43 -8.11 5.65 23.97
CA THR A 43 -6.83 6.37 23.84
C THR A 43 -6.48 6.52 22.37
N ALA A 44 -6.31 7.77 21.90
CA ALA A 44 -5.87 8.07 20.55
C ALA A 44 -4.35 8.32 20.49
N SER A 45 -3.65 7.56 19.65
CA SER A 45 -2.23 7.77 19.34
C SER A 45 -2.06 8.32 17.93
N ALA A 46 -1.21 9.32 17.78
CA ALA A 46 -0.84 9.87 16.48
C ALA A 46 0.08 8.88 15.74
N GLN A 47 -0.16 8.70 14.45
CA GLN A 47 0.63 7.78 13.64
C GLN A 47 1.54 8.57 12.68
N PRO A 48 2.87 8.38 12.73
CA PRO A 48 3.80 9.08 11.84
C PRO A 48 3.66 8.57 10.39
N ILE A 49 3.88 9.45 9.41
CA ILE A 49 3.83 9.12 7.98
C ILE A 49 5.21 9.42 7.38
N LEU A 50 5.84 8.42 6.76
CA LEU A 50 7.17 8.56 6.15
C LEU A 50 7.22 8.24 4.66
N ASN A 51 6.29 7.43 4.16
CA ASN A 51 6.29 7.05 2.77
C ASN A 51 5.87 8.26 1.90
N ARG A 52 6.31 8.27 0.66
CA ARG A 52 5.77 9.19 -0.34
C ARG A 52 4.30 8.84 -0.57
N PRO A 53 3.35 9.80 -0.46
CA PRO A 53 1.97 9.56 -0.81
C PRO A 53 1.83 9.15 -2.28
N LEU A 54 0.93 8.21 -2.53
CA LEU A 54 0.52 7.79 -3.86
C LEU A 54 -0.86 8.38 -4.13
N VAL A 55 -1.13 8.84 -5.35
CA VAL A 55 -2.38 9.53 -5.66
C VAL A 55 -3.01 8.85 -6.87
N VAL A 56 -4.29 8.51 -6.75
CA VAL A 56 -5.12 7.97 -7.85
C VAL A 56 -6.32 8.86 -8.07
N GLN A 57 -6.78 8.98 -9.32
CA GLN A 57 -8.00 9.74 -9.60
C GLN A 57 -9.20 9.03 -8.97
N ALA A 58 -10.07 9.79 -8.29
CA ALA A 58 -11.30 9.24 -7.74
C ALA A 58 -12.22 8.75 -8.87
N GLU A 59 -13.00 7.70 -8.62
CA GLU A 59 -13.88 7.09 -9.64
C GLU A 59 -14.91 8.07 -10.21
N ASN A 60 -15.46 8.92 -9.36
CA ASN A 60 -16.39 10.00 -9.74
C ASN A 60 -15.71 11.18 -10.48
N GLN A 61 -14.40 11.09 -10.74
CA GLN A 61 -13.54 12.10 -11.37
C GLN A 61 -13.48 13.44 -10.61
N GLN A 62 -13.95 13.48 -9.36
CA GLN A 62 -13.96 14.67 -8.52
C GLN A 62 -12.82 14.61 -7.50
N GLY A 63 -11.62 14.94 -7.97
CA GLY A 63 -10.41 14.93 -7.14
C GLY A 63 -9.71 13.58 -7.13
N TYR A 64 -9.06 13.25 -6.01
CA TYR A 64 -8.11 12.15 -5.94
C TYR A 64 -8.19 11.39 -4.61
N VAL A 65 -7.91 10.09 -4.64
CA VAL A 65 -7.64 9.31 -3.43
C VAL A 65 -6.14 9.34 -3.16
N VAL A 66 -5.77 9.91 -2.02
CA VAL A 66 -4.40 10.00 -1.52
C VAL A 66 -4.14 8.81 -0.61
N ILE A 67 -3.21 7.96 -1.02
CA ILE A 67 -2.84 6.72 -0.33
C ILE A 67 -1.56 6.94 0.45
N ILE A 68 -1.61 6.61 1.73
CA ILE A 68 -0.49 6.71 2.68
C ILE A 68 -0.43 5.48 3.59
N GLY A 69 0.75 5.20 4.10
CA GLY A 69 0.98 4.23 5.17
C GLY A 69 1.56 4.92 6.38
N THR A 70 1.35 4.37 7.57
CA THR A 70 1.93 4.92 8.78
C THR A 70 3.01 4.03 9.37
N GLY A 71 3.80 4.64 10.25
CA GLY A 71 4.88 4.04 11.00
C GLY A 71 6.21 4.76 10.77
N ARG A 72 7.16 4.45 11.64
CA ARG A 72 8.55 4.90 11.54
C ARG A 72 9.52 3.74 11.74
N TYR A 73 10.71 3.80 11.16
CA TYR A 73 11.69 2.71 11.28
C TYR A 73 13.12 3.20 11.12
N PHE A 74 13.44 4.34 11.74
CA PHE A 74 14.74 4.99 11.59
C PHE A 74 15.31 5.52 12.92
N VAL A 75 14.54 5.52 14.01
CA VAL A 75 15.07 5.85 15.35
C VAL A 75 15.20 4.59 16.22
N ASN A 76 15.99 4.69 17.28
CA ASN A 76 16.09 3.62 18.26
C ASN A 76 14.74 3.39 18.95
N GLY A 77 14.39 2.13 19.17
CA GLY A 77 13.09 1.73 19.73
C GLY A 77 12.05 1.37 18.67
N ASP A 78 12.10 1.97 17.47
CA ASP A 78 11.13 1.70 16.39
C ASP A 78 11.02 0.22 16.07
N ARG A 79 12.16 -0.48 16.07
CA ARG A 79 12.21 -1.88 15.71
C ARG A 79 11.35 -2.77 16.62
N ALA A 80 11.19 -2.42 17.89
CA ALA A 80 10.41 -3.19 18.87
C ALA A 80 9.03 -2.58 19.15
N ASP A 81 8.70 -1.44 18.53
CA ASP A 81 7.45 -0.73 18.74
C ASP A 81 6.27 -1.55 18.17
N THR A 82 5.25 -1.78 19.00
CA THR A 82 4.05 -2.55 18.65
C THR A 82 2.80 -1.68 18.45
N ASP A 83 2.94 -0.35 18.48
CA ASP A 83 1.83 0.56 18.23
C ASP A 83 1.21 0.30 16.85
N ILE A 84 -0.11 0.11 16.82
CA ILE A 84 -0.83 -0.23 15.59
C ILE A 84 -0.67 0.90 14.57
N GLN A 85 -0.19 0.52 13.38
CA GLN A 85 -0.09 1.39 12.21
C GLN A 85 -1.19 1.03 11.22
N SER A 86 -1.39 1.90 10.24
CA SER A 86 -2.50 1.76 9.30
C SER A 86 -2.09 2.19 7.90
N MET A 87 -2.82 1.69 6.92
CA MET A 87 -2.89 2.26 5.58
C MET A 87 -4.16 3.08 5.44
N TYR A 88 -4.12 4.14 4.66
CA TYR A 88 -5.26 5.00 4.39
C TYR A 88 -5.35 5.32 2.91
N GLY A 89 -6.57 5.37 2.38
CA GLY A 89 -6.92 6.07 1.16
C GLY A 89 -7.87 7.20 1.51
N ILE A 90 -7.42 8.45 1.35
CA ILE A 90 -8.17 9.65 1.72
C ILE A 90 -8.67 10.35 0.46
N TRP A 91 -9.97 10.58 0.33
CA TRP A 91 -10.52 11.32 -0.79
C TRP A 91 -10.30 12.83 -0.64
N ASP A 92 -9.31 13.35 -1.35
CA ASP A 92 -9.05 14.76 -1.56
C ASP A 92 -9.96 15.30 -2.67
N ARG A 93 -10.97 16.07 -2.25
CA ARG A 93 -11.96 16.73 -3.11
C ARG A 93 -11.45 18.08 -3.66
N LEU A 94 -10.18 18.41 -3.45
CA LEU A 94 -9.54 19.68 -3.81
C LEU A 94 -10.17 20.89 -3.08
N GLY A 95 -10.77 20.64 -1.92
CA GLY A 95 -11.36 21.62 -1.03
C GLY A 95 -10.49 21.87 0.21
N ASN A 96 -11.06 22.59 1.18
CA ASN A 96 -10.38 22.89 2.44
C ASN A 96 -10.88 22.05 3.63
N ASP A 97 -11.78 21.11 3.37
CA ASP A 97 -12.43 20.32 4.43
C ASP A 97 -11.52 19.20 4.92
N LEU A 98 -11.44 19.05 6.23
CA LEU A 98 -10.76 17.93 6.87
C LEU A 98 -11.61 16.65 6.69
N VAL A 99 -10.97 15.56 6.27
CA VAL A 99 -11.56 14.23 6.27
C VAL A 99 -11.39 13.59 7.65
N PRO A 100 -12.46 13.24 8.38
CA PRO A 100 -12.35 12.53 9.63
C PRO A 100 -12.21 11.01 9.40
N LYS A 101 -11.43 10.31 10.25
CA LYS A 101 -11.28 8.83 10.18
C LYS A 101 -12.62 8.11 10.27
N SER A 102 -13.61 8.67 10.98
CA SER A 102 -14.97 8.11 11.10
C SER A 102 -15.77 8.10 9.80
N LYS A 103 -15.29 8.75 8.74
CA LYS A 103 -15.88 8.73 7.39
C LYS A 103 -15.12 7.82 6.43
N LEU A 104 -14.15 7.06 6.94
CA LEU A 104 -13.40 6.07 6.18
C LEU A 104 -13.98 4.68 6.45
N VAL A 105 -14.06 3.86 5.42
CA VAL A 105 -14.49 2.46 5.53
C VAL A 105 -13.29 1.60 5.94
N GLN A 106 -13.46 0.76 6.96
CA GLN A 106 -12.40 -0.15 7.40
C GLN A 106 -12.31 -1.36 6.48
N GLN A 107 -11.09 -1.70 6.11
CA GLN A 107 -10.70 -2.97 5.51
C GLN A 107 -9.79 -3.72 6.49
N ALA A 108 -9.69 -5.04 6.34
CA ALA A 108 -8.90 -5.88 7.21
C ALA A 108 -8.15 -6.95 6.41
N TYR A 109 -6.85 -7.06 6.65
CA TYR A 109 -6.09 -8.24 6.28
C TYR A 109 -6.33 -9.36 7.30
N THR A 110 -6.46 -10.58 6.81
CA THR A 110 -6.57 -11.78 7.65
C THR A 110 -5.47 -12.76 7.26
N ASN A 111 -4.65 -13.17 8.22
CA ASN A 111 -3.64 -14.20 8.00
C ASN A 111 -4.33 -15.55 7.74
N GLN A 112 -3.82 -16.30 6.77
CA GLN A 112 -4.31 -17.63 6.39
C GLN A 112 -3.13 -18.56 6.16
N CYS A 113 -3.28 -19.82 6.55
CA CYS A 113 -2.35 -20.88 6.23
C CYS A 113 -3.15 -22.12 5.80
N GLU A 114 -2.63 -22.84 4.82
CA GLU A 114 -3.16 -24.11 4.34
C GLU A 114 -2.02 -25.13 4.32
N THR A 115 -2.30 -26.33 4.83
CA THR A 115 -1.35 -27.44 4.81
C THR A 115 -1.89 -28.53 3.91
N VAL A 116 -1.18 -28.78 2.81
CA VAL A 116 -1.50 -29.85 1.86
C VAL A 116 -0.50 -30.98 2.06
N THR A 117 -0.99 -32.21 2.23
CA THR A 117 -0.15 -33.40 2.28
C THR A 117 -0.11 -34.04 0.90
N GLY A 118 1.08 -34.10 0.30
CA GLY A 118 1.29 -34.74 -1.00
C GLY A 118 1.20 -36.27 -0.92
N ASP A 119 1.17 -36.91 -2.09
CA ASP A 119 1.12 -38.38 -2.22
C ASP A 119 2.36 -39.06 -1.60
N ASP A 120 3.47 -38.34 -1.46
CA ASP A 120 4.69 -38.75 -0.79
C ASP A 120 4.62 -38.64 0.75
N SER A 121 3.44 -38.29 1.29
CA SER A 121 3.20 -38.01 2.72
C SER A 121 3.99 -36.80 3.26
N VAL A 122 4.51 -35.93 2.39
CA VAL A 122 5.15 -34.67 2.79
C VAL A 122 4.08 -33.59 2.88
N ALA A 123 3.96 -32.98 4.07
CA ALA A 123 3.10 -31.84 4.29
C ALA A 123 3.83 -30.55 3.90
N THR A 124 3.21 -29.77 3.02
CA THR A 124 3.66 -28.42 2.66
C THR A 124 2.64 -27.42 3.21
N THR A 125 3.13 -26.44 3.96
CA THR A 125 2.30 -25.36 4.48
C THR A 125 2.57 -24.09 3.69
N THR A 126 1.51 -23.51 3.12
CA THR A 126 1.56 -22.22 2.44
C THR A 126 0.77 -21.21 3.25
N CYS A 127 1.37 -20.06 3.53
CA CYS A 127 0.76 -19.01 4.31
C CYS A 127 0.75 -17.67 3.57
N GLY A 128 -0.26 -16.86 3.83
CA GLY A 128 -0.47 -15.56 3.20
C GLY A 128 -1.55 -14.76 3.89
N ARG A 129 -2.07 -13.75 3.20
CA ARG A 129 -3.18 -12.91 3.68
C ARG A 129 -4.30 -12.82 2.68
N THR A 130 -5.53 -12.89 3.18
CA THR A 130 -6.71 -12.43 2.45
C THR A 130 -7.04 -11.00 2.87
N LEU A 131 -7.86 -10.31 2.09
CA LEU A 131 -8.27 -8.93 2.32
C LEU A 131 -9.80 -8.83 2.17
N SER A 132 -10.44 -8.14 3.11
CA SER A 132 -11.89 -7.86 3.05
C SER A 132 -12.28 -7.06 1.80
N ASP A 133 -13.58 -7.08 1.48
CA ASP A 133 -14.15 -6.33 0.37
C ASP A 133 -15.35 -5.48 0.80
N GLU A 134 -15.15 -4.67 1.85
CA GLU A 134 -16.18 -3.74 2.28
C GLU A 134 -16.37 -2.65 1.21
N SER A 135 -17.62 -2.34 0.87
CA SER A 135 -17.93 -1.42 -0.23
C SER A 135 -17.51 0.01 0.10
N VAL A 136 -16.76 0.64 -0.80
CA VAL A 136 -16.32 2.05 -0.68
C VAL A 136 -16.85 2.86 -1.84
N ASN A 137 -18.03 3.46 -1.64
CA ASN A 137 -18.67 4.33 -2.64
C ASN A 137 -18.44 5.79 -2.26
N LEU A 138 -17.44 6.43 -2.86
CA LEU A 138 -17.05 7.81 -2.51
C LEU A 138 -18.22 8.79 -2.71
N LEU A 139 -18.70 9.36 -1.62
CA LEU A 139 -19.85 10.27 -1.63
C LEU A 139 -19.76 11.29 -0.51
N VAL A 140 -20.20 12.51 -0.81
CA VAL A 140 -20.51 13.55 0.17
C VAL A 140 -22.02 13.58 0.28
N SER A 141 -22.53 13.31 1.48
CA SER A 141 -23.96 13.27 1.68
C SER A 141 -24.52 14.66 1.99
N ASP A 142 -25.67 14.96 1.40
CA ASP A 142 -26.48 16.11 1.78
C ASP A 142 -27.36 15.82 3.02
N ASP A 143 -27.57 14.53 3.34
CA ASP A 143 -28.32 14.06 4.51
C ASP A 143 -27.67 12.81 5.14
N GLU A 144 -26.86 13.05 6.17
CA GLU A 144 -26.12 12.02 6.91
C GLU A 144 -27.03 11.00 7.63
N SER A 145 -28.32 11.28 7.79
CA SER A 145 -29.28 10.35 8.41
C SER A 145 -29.79 9.29 7.44
N VAL A 146 -29.73 9.57 6.14
CA VAL A 146 -30.18 8.66 5.07
C VAL A 146 -28.99 7.88 4.50
N ALA A 147 -27.90 8.58 4.17
CA ALA A 147 -26.68 7.99 3.67
C ALA A 147 -25.49 8.69 4.31
N PRO A 148 -24.62 8.01 5.07
CA PRO A 148 -23.44 8.65 5.62
C PRO A 148 -22.42 8.95 4.51
N SER A 149 -21.71 10.09 4.61
CA SER A 149 -20.57 10.36 3.72
C SER A 149 -19.51 9.27 3.83
N VAL A 150 -18.97 8.85 2.68
CA VAL A 150 -17.85 7.91 2.57
C VAL A 150 -16.72 8.65 1.87
N LEU A 151 -15.67 8.95 2.63
CA LEU A 151 -14.57 9.82 2.21
C LEU A 151 -13.25 9.07 2.03
N GLY A 152 -13.31 7.75 1.89
CA GLY A 152 -12.17 6.89 1.64
C GLY A 152 -12.21 5.60 2.46
N TRP A 153 -11.02 5.07 2.73
CA TRP A 153 -10.84 3.78 3.39
C TRP A 153 -9.60 3.77 4.30
N TYR A 154 -9.56 2.81 5.21
CA TYR A 154 -8.37 2.53 5.99
C TYR A 154 -8.22 1.03 6.27
N ASN A 155 -7.01 0.59 6.56
CA ASN A 155 -6.72 -0.75 7.05
C ASN A 155 -5.77 -0.64 8.23
N ASP A 156 -6.23 -0.98 9.43
CA ASP A 156 -5.37 -1.04 10.60
C ASP A 156 -4.57 -2.36 10.52
N LEU A 157 -3.24 -2.27 10.43
CA LEU A 157 -2.32 -3.40 10.24
C LEU A 157 -2.16 -4.14 11.58
N ASN A 158 -3.13 -5.01 11.85
CA ASN A 158 -3.23 -5.77 13.10
C ASN A 158 -3.91 -7.14 12.88
N ALA A 159 -3.52 -7.84 11.81
CA ALA A 159 -3.99 -9.19 11.55
C ALA A 159 -3.58 -10.14 12.69
N ALA A 160 -4.54 -10.94 13.17
CA ALA A 160 -4.32 -11.95 14.21
C ALA A 160 -3.43 -13.09 13.72
N ALA A 161 -2.82 -13.83 14.65
CA ALA A 161 -2.00 -15.00 14.30
C ALA A 161 -2.86 -16.09 13.61
N ALA A 162 -2.29 -16.78 12.63
CA ALA A 162 -2.90 -17.93 11.98
C ALA A 162 -1.81 -18.89 11.50
N GLY A 163 -1.89 -20.16 11.90
CA GLY A 163 -0.86 -21.16 11.59
C GLY A 163 0.53 -20.68 12.00
N ASP A 164 1.46 -20.69 11.04
CA ASP A 164 2.86 -20.29 11.23
C ASP A 164 3.08 -18.77 11.13
N ILE A 165 2.04 -17.99 10.82
CA ILE A 165 2.12 -16.53 10.81
C ILE A 165 1.77 -15.98 12.19
N ALA A 166 2.73 -15.28 12.80
CA ALA A 166 2.52 -14.53 14.04
C ALA A 166 1.55 -13.35 13.86
N GLY A 167 0.92 -12.93 14.95
CA GLY A 167 0.12 -11.69 14.98
C GLY A 167 0.97 -10.49 14.59
N SER A 168 0.34 -9.51 13.93
CA SER A 168 1.04 -8.42 13.24
C SER A 168 0.90 -7.05 13.92
N SER A 169 0.73 -7.04 15.24
CA SER A 169 0.75 -5.79 16.02
C SER A 169 2.07 -5.04 15.78
N GLY A 170 1.98 -3.76 15.40
CA GLY A 170 3.11 -2.90 15.06
C GLY A 170 3.65 -3.04 13.64
N GLU A 171 3.04 -3.88 12.79
CA GLU A 171 3.32 -3.92 11.36
C GLU A 171 3.16 -2.53 10.76
N ARG A 172 4.06 -2.15 9.84
CA ARG A 172 4.05 -0.81 9.24
C ARG A 172 4.32 -0.81 7.75
N ALA A 173 3.48 -0.10 7.00
CA ALA A 173 3.56 0.08 5.55
C ALA A 173 4.40 1.33 5.21
N ILE A 174 5.69 1.28 5.54
CA ILE A 174 6.63 2.41 5.38
C ILE A 174 7.42 2.39 4.07
N ARG A 175 7.23 1.37 3.22
CA ARG A 175 7.84 1.27 1.89
C ARG A 175 7.04 2.03 0.86
N ASN A 176 7.64 2.26 -0.30
CA ASN A 176 6.99 2.96 -1.39
C ASN A 176 5.80 2.17 -1.94
N PHE A 177 4.64 2.82 -1.96
CA PHE A 177 3.45 2.31 -2.64
C PHE A 177 3.65 2.37 -4.17
N GLN A 178 3.15 1.37 -4.87
CA GLN A 178 3.25 1.23 -6.32
C GLN A 178 1.90 0.80 -6.90
N ILE A 179 1.60 1.20 -8.14
CA ILE A 179 0.42 0.72 -8.88
C ILE A 179 0.86 0.04 -10.17
N ARG A 180 0.32 -1.16 -10.39
CA ARG A 180 0.49 -1.97 -11.60
C ARG A 180 -0.81 -2.72 -11.88
N GLY A 181 -1.26 -2.75 -13.14
CA GLY A 181 -2.52 -3.42 -13.50
C GLY A 181 -3.77 -2.89 -12.79
N GLY A 182 -3.75 -1.66 -12.28
CA GLY A 182 -4.84 -1.14 -11.44
C GLY A 182 -4.79 -1.59 -9.97
N ILE A 183 -3.86 -2.48 -9.62
CA ILE A 183 -3.65 -3.01 -8.26
C ILE A 183 -2.58 -2.18 -7.54
N GLY A 184 -2.84 -1.87 -6.26
CA GLY A 184 -1.89 -1.21 -5.37
C GLY A 184 -1.03 -2.24 -4.64
N PHE A 185 0.27 -1.94 -4.53
CA PHE A 185 1.26 -2.79 -3.87
C PHE A 185 2.08 -1.99 -2.85
N VAL A 186 2.37 -2.61 -1.72
CA VAL A 186 3.33 -2.09 -0.73
C VAL A 186 4.01 -3.24 0.01
N ASN A 187 5.27 -3.04 0.40
CA ASN A 187 5.94 -3.94 1.34
C ASN A 187 5.76 -3.39 2.76
N SER A 188 5.23 -4.20 3.66
CA SER A 188 5.17 -3.88 5.09
C SER A 188 6.32 -4.54 5.84
N VAL A 189 6.66 -3.99 7.01
CA VAL A 189 7.72 -4.51 7.89
C VAL A 189 7.10 -4.83 9.25
N LEU A 190 7.41 -6.00 9.79
CA LEU A 190 7.01 -6.39 11.14
C LEU A 190 8.03 -5.85 12.19
N PRO A 191 7.60 -5.55 13.42
CA PRO A 191 8.53 -5.27 14.53
C PRO A 191 9.36 -6.50 14.91
N THR A 192 10.62 -6.31 15.29
CA THR A 192 11.51 -7.31 15.88
C THR A 192 11.29 -7.41 17.36
N THR A 193 10.77 -8.56 17.80
CA THR A 193 10.49 -8.83 19.21
C THR A 193 11.67 -9.47 19.97
N SER A 194 12.89 -9.50 19.41
CA SER A 194 14.04 -10.05 20.14
C SER A 194 15.32 -9.21 20.08
N SER A 195 15.99 -9.16 21.24
CA SER A 195 17.35 -8.67 21.44
C SER A 195 18.35 -9.73 21.00
N ALA A 196 18.54 -9.97 19.70
CA ALA A 196 19.64 -10.80 19.23
C ALA A 196 19.98 -10.46 17.77
N CYS A 197 21.28 -10.47 17.46
CA CYS A 197 21.84 -10.24 16.13
C CYS A 197 21.51 -11.35 15.10
N SER A 198 20.29 -11.93 15.14
CA SER A 198 19.92 -13.05 14.27
C SER A 198 18.42 -13.22 13.97
N ALA A 199 17.52 -12.34 14.42
CA ALA A 199 16.11 -12.38 14.01
C ALA A 199 15.75 -11.05 13.33
N SER A 200 15.83 -10.99 12.00
CA SER A 200 15.12 -9.95 11.27
C SER A 200 13.64 -10.27 11.31
N SER A 201 12.84 -9.26 11.59
CA SER A 201 11.40 -9.40 11.43
C SER A 201 11.08 -9.41 9.97
N GLY A 202 10.20 -10.33 9.63
CA GLY A 202 9.67 -10.45 8.30
C GLY A 202 8.84 -9.24 7.89
N GLY A 203 7.95 -9.48 6.97
CA GLY A 203 7.01 -8.49 6.47
C GLY A 203 6.01 -9.14 5.55
N PHE A 204 5.24 -8.31 4.88
CA PHE A 204 4.32 -8.79 3.87
C PHE A 204 4.45 -8.01 2.56
N GLY A 205 4.38 -8.74 1.46
CA GLY A 205 4.15 -8.18 0.14
C GLY A 205 2.66 -8.00 -0.05
N LEU A 206 2.12 -6.84 0.34
CA LEU A 206 0.69 -6.57 0.31
C LEU A 206 0.23 -6.12 -1.09
N ALA A 207 -1.00 -6.51 -1.43
CA ALA A 207 -1.78 -6.04 -2.56
C ALA A 207 -3.16 -5.57 -2.09
N PHE A 208 -3.72 -4.56 -2.74
CA PHE A 208 -5.02 -3.98 -2.42
C PHE A 208 -5.55 -3.15 -3.58
N CYS A 209 -6.85 -2.87 -3.57
CA CYS A 209 -7.46 -1.97 -4.55
C CYS A 209 -7.25 -0.51 -4.16
N PRO A 210 -6.59 0.33 -4.98
CA PRO A 210 -6.25 1.71 -4.59
C PRO A 210 -7.46 2.57 -4.18
N LEU A 211 -8.63 2.34 -4.80
CA LEU A 211 -9.85 3.11 -4.55
C LEU A 211 -10.64 2.67 -3.33
N THR A 212 -10.58 1.38 -2.96
CA THR A 212 -11.42 0.82 -1.88
C THR A 212 -10.62 0.30 -0.69
N GLY A 213 -9.32 0.07 -0.85
CA GLY A 213 -8.45 -0.59 0.13
C GLY A 213 -8.75 -2.08 0.32
N GLY A 214 -9.75 -2.61 -0.37
CA GLY A 214 -10.24 -3.99 -0.27
C GLY A 214 -9.75 -4.86 -1.41
N SER A 215 -10.46 -5.96 -1.65
CA SER A 215 -10.11 -6.98 -2.66
C SER A 215 -10.97 -6.99 -3.93
N SER A 216 -11.92 -6.06 -4.11
CA SER A 216 -12.85 -6.01 -5.26
C SER A 216 -12.20 -6.11 -6.65
N CYS A 217 -10.99 -5.59 -6.82
CA CYS A 217 -10.21 -5.58 -8.06
C CYS A 217 -9.21 -6.76 -8.18
N LEU A 218 -9.21 -7.70 -7.24
CA LEU A 218 -8.26 -8.82 -7.17
C LEU A 218 -8.87 -10.16 -7.62
N GLN A 219 -10.03 -10.15 -8.29
CA GLN A 219 -10.88 -11.34 -8.53
C GLN A 219 -10.17 -12.49 -9.24
N ASP A 220 -9.24 -12.19 -10.14
CA ASP A 220 -8.49 -13.18 -10.92
C ASP A 220 -7.18 -13.63 -10.23
N GLY A 221 -7.07 -13.43 -8.91
CA GLY A 221 -5.84 -13.65 -8.18
C GLY A 221 -4.80 -12.54 -8.41
N VAL A 222 -3.76 -12.53 -7.59
CA VAL A 222 -2.73 -11.49 -7.65
C VAL A 222 -1.33 -12.06 -7.72
N PHE A 223 -1.04 -13.08 -6.91
CA PHE A 223 0.28 -13.67 -6.78
C PHE A 223 0.24 -15.10 -7.28
N ASP A 224 1.18 -15.46 -8.14
CA ASP A 224 1.47 -16.83 -8.54
C ASP A 224 2.29 -17.45 -7.39
N LEU A 225 1.63 -18.28 -6.58
CA LEU A 225 2.20 -18.85 -5.36
C LEU A 225 2.93 -20.16 -5.62
N ASN A 226 2.50 -20.92 -6.63
CA ASN A 226 3.10 -22.19 -6.99
C ASN A 226 4.21 -22.06 -8.07
N ASN A 227 4.37 -20.88 -8.67
CA ASN A 227 5.33 -20.54 -9.73
C ASN A 227 5.12 -21.32 -11.04
N ASP A 228 3.89 -21.69 -11.38
CA ASP A 228 3.59 -22.34 -12.66
C ASP A 228 3.28 -21.35 -13.79
N GLY A 229 3.13 -20.07 -13.45
CA GLY A 229 2.89 -18.99 -14.39
C GLY A 229 1.42 -18.78 -14.79
N ALA A 230 0.50 -19.53 -14.21
CA ALA A 230 -0.94 -19.27 -14.24
C ALA A 230 -1.38 -18.53 -12.96
N PHE A 231 -2.62 -18.05 -12.96
CA PHE A 231 -3.28 -17.51 -11.77
C PHE A 231 -4.60 -18.26 -11.62
N ASP A 232 -4.59 -19.34 -10.83
CA ASP A 232 -5.73 -20.25 -10.73
C ASP A 232 -6.01 -20.72 -9.30
N SER A 233 -6.82 -21.77 -9.15
CA SER A 233 -7.19 -22.33 -7.85
C SER A 233 -5.99 -22.76 -6.99
N SER A 234 -4.84 -23.02 -7.61
CA SER A 234 -3.59 -23.42 -6.96
C SER A 234 -2.87 -22.26 -6.28
N ASP A 235 -3.29 -21.02 -6.56
CA ASP A 235 -2.79 -19.79 -5.95
C ASP A 235 -3.69 -19.25 -4.83
N LEU A 236 -4.72 -20.04 -4.46
CA LEU A 236 -5.62 -19.74 -3.36
C LEU A 236 -5.12 -20.41 -2.08
N ILE A 237 -5.43 -19.80 -0.94
CA ILE A 237 -5.23 -20.42 0.38
C ILE A 237 -6.61 -20.62 0.99
N ASN A 238 -6.96 -21.87 1.29
CA ASN A 238 -8.30 -22.28 1.75
C ASN A 238 -9.41 -21.79 0.80
N GLY A 239 -9.15 -21.80 -0.51
CA GLY A 239 -10.08 -21.33 -1.54
C GLY A 239 -10.29 -19.82 -1.59
N ALA A 240 -9.47 -19.03 -0.89
CA ALA A 240 -9.54 -17.57 -0.88
C ALA A 240 -8.35 -16.93 -1.63
N ILE A 241 -8.62 -15.81 -2.30
CA ILE A 241 -7.60 -15.03 -3.03
C ILE A 241 -6.57 -14.47 -2.04
N VAL A 242 -5.29 -14.69 -2.35
CA VAL A 242 -4.19 -14.14 -1.58
C VAL A 242 -3.91 -12.70 -2.01
N ALA A 243 -4.14 -11.78 -1.08
CA ALA A 243 -3.85 -10.35 -1.18
C ALA A 243 -2.55 -9.95 -0.44
N GLY A 244 -1.81 -10.91 0.12
CA GLY A 244 -0.49 -10.64 0.67
C GLY A 244 0.37 -11.89 0.83
N THR A 245 1.63 -11.79 0.39
CA THR A 245 2.64 -12.85 0.57
C THR A 245 3.53 -12.58 1.78
N VAL A 246 4.03 -13.63 2.41
CA VAL A 246 4.90 -13.52 3.59
C VAL A 246 6.36 -13.34 3.17
N PHE A 247 7.07 -12.44 3.83
CA PHE A 247 8.54 -12.43 3.83
C PHE A 247 9.01 -13.03 5.16
N GLU A 248 9.46 -14.27 5.14
CA GLU A 248 9.86 -14.98 6.37
C GLU A 248 11.21 -14.50 6.87
N GLY A 249 11.26 -14.14 8.16
CA GLY A 249 12.52 -13.91 8.88
C GLY A 249 13.40 -12.78 8.35
N SER A 250 12.96 -12.02 7.34
CA SER A 250 13.76 -10.98 6.70
C SER A 250 12.92 -9.78 6.28
N ALA A 251 13.38 -8.59 6.67
CA ALA A 251 12.64 -7.36 6.43
C ALA A 251 12.75 -6.96 4.95
N PRO A 252 11.63 -6.63 4.28
CA PRO A 252 11.65 -6.23 2.88
C PRO A 252 12.14 -4.79 2.69
N THR A 253 12.83 -4.53 1.57
CA THR A 253 13.08 -3.19 1.04
C THR A 253 11.87 -2.70 0.22
N ASP A 254 12.02 -1.58 -0.49
CA ASP A 254 11.08 -1.25 -1.58
C ASP A 254 11.11 -2.35 -2.64
N ALA A 255 9.97 -2.57 -3.28
CA ALA A 255 9.85 -3.46 -4.42
C ALA A 255 10.15 -2.73 -5.75
N ALA A 256 10.57 -3.49 -6.74
CA ALA A 256 10.63 -3.08 -8.15
C ALA A 256 9.85 -4.07 -9.01
N PHE A 257 9.41 -3.63 -10.17
CA PHE A 257 8.72 -4.48 -11.14
C PHE A 257 9.56 -4.66 -12.40
N VAL A 258 9.76 -5.91 -12.82
CA VAL A 258 10.39 -6.29 -14.08
C VAL A 258 9.40 -7.15 -14.86
N GLY A 259 8.68 -6.53 -15.79
CA GLY A 259 7.46 -7.12 -16.35
C GLY A 259 6.44 -7.33 -15.23
N GLU A 260 5.90 -8.54 -15.16
CA GLU A 260 4.95 -8.99 -14.12
C GLU A 260 5.61 -9.40 -12.81
N ASN A 261 6.94 -9.51 -12.80
CA ASN A 261 7.66 -9.96 -11.62
C ASN A 261 7.88 -8.80 -10.66
N ARG A 262 7.31 -8.94 -9.45
CA ARG A 262 7.61 -8.08 -8.31
C ARG A 262 8.86 -8.61 -7.62
N VAL A 263 9.92 -7.81 -7.65
CA VAL A 263 11.23 -8.14 -7.08
C VAL A 263 11.44 -7.31 -5.82
N THR A 264 11.73 -7.98 -4.70
CA THR A 264 12.02 -7.35 -3.41
C THR A 264 13.34 -7.88 -2.87
N GLN A 265 14.24 -6.97 -2.49
CA GLN A 265 15.44 -7.36 -1.74
C GLN A 265 15.11 -7.47 -0.25
N LEU A 266 15.64 -8.51 0.38
CA LEU A 266 15.44 -8.77 1.80
C LEU A 266 16.70 -8.43 2.61
N SER A 267 16.54 -8.22 3.91
CA SER A 267 17.65 -7.86 4.81
C SER A 267 18.76 -8.91 4.90
N ASP A 268 18.46 -10.17 4.59
CA ASP A 268 19.43 -11.28 4.48
C ASP A 268 20.19 -11.32 3.14
N ARG A 269 19.97 -10.33 2.27
CA ARG A 269 20.54 -10.20 0.91
C ARG A 269 19.94 -11.14 -0.13
N SER A 270 18.92 -11.91 0.21
CA SER A 270 18.16 -12.69 -0.76
C SER A 270 17.23 -11.79 -1.59
N LEU A 271 16.72 -12.35 -2.69
CA LEU A 271 15.70 -11.73 -3.52
C LEU A 271 14.44 -12.58 -3.43
N SER A 272 13.33 -11.94 -3.07
CA SER A 272 11.99 -12.48 -3.29
C SER A 272 11.49 -12.00 -4.64
N ILE A 273 11.12 -12.94 -5.51
CA ILE A 273 10.57 -12.67 -6.84
C ILE A 273 9.24 -13.40 -6.88
N VAL A 274 8.16 -12.65 -7.07
CA VAL A 274 6.80 -13.20 -7.18
C VAL A 274 6.18 -12.64 -8.45
N ARG A 275 5.68 -13.53 -9.31
CA ARG A 275 4.93 -13.12 -10.50
C ARG A 275 3.56 -12.60 -10.08
N THR A 276 3.12 -11.50 -10.70
CA THR A 276 1.87 -10.83 -10.35
C THR A 276 0.93 -10.73 -11.52
N ASN A 277 -0.37 -10.91 -11.29
CA ASN A 277 -1.42 -10.78 -12.30
C ASN A 277 -1.67 -9.30 -12.62
N THR A 278 -0.66 -8.65 -13.20
CA THR A 278 -0.66 -7.22 -13.49
C THR A 278 -0.43 -6.93 -14.97
N GLU A 279 -0.51 -7.97 -15.81
CA GLU A 279 -0.42 -7.81 -17.25
C GLU A 279 -1.51 -6.84 -17.72
N THR A 280 -1.08 -5.82 -18.44
CA THR A 280 -2.02 -4.93 -19.14
C THR A 280 -1.58 -4.88 -20.59
N SER A 281 -2.56 -4.86 -21.50
CA SER A 281 -2.32 -4.68 -22.94
C SER A 281 -1.69 -3.32 -23.28
N VAL A 282 -1.54 -2.43 -22.30
CA VAL A 282 -0.93 -1.11 -22.43
C VAL A 282 0.35 -1.05 -21.62
N ASN A 283 1.48 -1.18 -22.31
CA ASN A 283 2.80 -0.92 -21.74
C ASN A 283 2.87 0.51 -21.15
N THR A 284 2.80 0.64 -19.82
CA THR A 284 3.02 1.91 -19.14
C THR A 284 4.39 1.91 -18.46
N GLY A 285 5.31 2.73 -18.95
CA GLY A 285 6.68 2.83 -18.43
C GLY A 285 7.70 3.27 -19.48
N ARG A 286 8.96 3.37 -19.07
CA ARG A 286 10.07 3.71 -19.97
C ARG A 286 10.49 2.45 -20.75
N LEU A 287 10.06 2.35 -22.00
CA LEU A 287 10.29 1.19 -22.88
C LEU A 287 11.66 1.19 -23.58
N SER A 288 12.49 2.21 -23.38
CA SER A 288 13.86 2.22 -23.90
C SER A 288 14.79 3.19 -23.16
N TRP A 289 16.07 2.83 -23.17
CA TRP A 289 17.18 3.72 -22.83
C TRP A 289 18.05 3.82 -24.07
N ARG A 290 18.24 5.03 -24.60
CA ARG A 290 19.27 5.31 -25.60
C ARG A 290 20.45 5.94 -24.88
N ARG A 291 21.63 5.35 -25.02
CA ARG A 291 22.89 6.00 -24.67
C ARG A 291 23.09 7.17 -25.64
N LEU A 292 23.17 8.39 -25.11
CA LEU A 292 23.70 9.52 -25.87
C LEU A 292 25.23 9.34 -25.86
N SER A 293 25.81 8.98 -27.00
CA SER A 293 27.23 9.22 -27.20
C SER A 293 27.41 10.71 -27.48
N ASN A 294 28.33 11.34 -26.75
CA ASN A 294 28.84 12.65 -27.11
C ASN A 294 29.97 12.41 -28.13
N ASP A 295 29.60 12.25 -29.38
CA ASP A 295 30.52 12.45 -30.52
C ASP A 295 30.12 13.75 -31.23
#